data_AF-A0A226BXM8-F1
#
_entry.id   AF-A0A226BXM8-F1
#
_cell.length_a   1.000
_cell.length_b   1.000
_cell.length_c   1.000
_cell.angle_alpha   90.00
_cell.angle_beta   90.00
_cell.angle_gamma   90.00
#
_symmetry.space_group_name_H-M   'P 1'
#
loop_
_entity.id
_entity.type
_entity.pdbx_description
1 polymer ?
#
loop_
_entity_poly.entity_id
_entity_poly.type
_entity_poly.pdbx_seq_one_letter_code
_entity_poly.pdbx_strand_id
1 'polypeptide(L)' 'MVDKNFFWKVFELTGSITAYLIYRDLQQNSQEDSLVNQ' A
#
# COMPACT_ATOMS: atom_id res chain seq x y z
N MET A 1 -10.31 9.75 -2.29
CA MET A 1 -9.04 9.44 -1.57
C MET A 1 -8.43 8.24 -2.23
N VAL A 2 -7.18 8.34 -2.69
CA VAL A 2 -6.45 7.20 -3.25
C VAL A 2 -5.92 6.41 -2.06
N ASP A 3 -6.45 5.21 -1.85
CA ASP A 3 -6.13 4.33 -0.72
C ASP A 3 -5.22 3.17 -1.18
N LYS A 4 -4.55 2.46 -0.26
CA LYS A 4 -3.72 1.28 -0.58
C LYS A 4 -4.45 0.26 -1.46
N ASN A 5 -5.76 0.10 -1.29
CA ASN A 5 -6.59 -0.76 -2.11
C ASN A 5 -6.64 -0.37 -3.61
N PHE A 6 -6.44 0.90 -3.95
CA PHE A 6 -6.36 1.34 -5.34
C PHE A 6 -5.12 0.75 -6.03
N PHE A 7 -3.95 0.87 -5.39
CA PHE A 7 -2.69 0.37 -5.95
C PHE A 7 -2.67 -1.15 -6.02
N TRP A 8 -3.28 -1.84 -5.05
CA TRP A 8 -3.50 -3.28 -5.13
C TRP A 8 -4.31 -3.67 -6.37
N LYS A 9 -5.46 -3.04 -6.60
CA LYS A 9 -6.30 -3.32 -7.78
C LYS A 9 -5.62 -2.99 -9.11
N VAL A 10 -4.82 -1.91 -9.15
CA VAL A 10 -4.03 -1.57 -10.35
C VAL A 10 -2.97 -2.63 -10.62
N PHE A 11 -2.29 -3.12 -9.58
CA PHE A 11 -1.35 -4.24 -9.72
C PHE A 11 -2.07 -5.51 -10.21
N GLU A 12 -3.21 -5.88 -9.64
CA GLU A 12 -3.98 -7.06 -10.08
C GLU A 12 -4.39 -7.00 -11.55
N LEU A 13 -4.74 -5.80 -12.05
CA LEU A 13 -5.18 -5.63 -13.43
C LEU A 13 -4.03 -5.52 -14.44
N THR A 14 -2.88 -4.97 -14.05
CA THR A 14 -1.79 -4.63 -14.98
C THR A 14 -0.52 -5.45 -14.79
N GLY A 15 -0.36 -6.12 -13.65
CA GLY A 15 0.90 -6.74 -13.24
C GLY A 15 2.02 -5.74 -12.98
N SER A 16 1.72 -4.43 -12.85
CA SER A 16 2.73 -3.39 -12.71
C SER A 16 3.47 -3.48 -11.37
N ILE A 17 4.77 -3.80 -11.43
CA ILE A 17 5.65 -3.87 -10.26
C ILE A 17 5.66 -2.55 -9.47
N THR A 18 5.61 -1.41 -10.16
CA THR A 18 5.55 -0.09 -9.51
C THR A 18 4.31 0.04 -8.62
N ALA A 19 3.14 -0.43 -9.08
CA ALA A 19 1.91 -0.40 -8.28
C ALA A 19 2.02 -1.29 -7.02
N TYR A 20 2.68 -2.45 -7.14
CA TYR A 20 2.95 -3.32 -6.00
C TYR A 20 3.88 -2.67 -4.97
N LEU A 21 4.94 -1.99 -5.41
CA LEU A 21 5.87 -1.30 -4.51
C LEU A 21 5.18 -0.18 -3.73
N ILE A 22 4.33 0.60 -4.40
CA ILE A 22 3.55 1.67 -3.74
C ILE A 22 2.54 1.07 -2.74
N TYR A 23 1.82 0.01 -3.12
CA TYR A 23 0.92 -0.69 -2.20
C TYR A 23 1.65 -1.18 -0.94
N ARG A 24 2.84 -1.76 -1.11
CA ARG A 24 3.68 -2.26 -0.02
C ARG A 24 4.16 -1.12 0.90
N ASP A 25 4.61 -0.02 0.33
CA ASP A 25 5.06 1.15 1.10
C ASP A 25 3.92 1.74 1.96
N LEU A 26 2.74 1.90 1.37
CA LEU A 26 1.55 2.36 2.08
C LEU A 26 1.08 1.39 3.17
N GLN A 27 1.27 0.08 2.98
CA GLN A 27 1.00 -0.94 4.00
C GLN A 27 1.96 -0.82 5.20
N GLN A 28 3.26 -0.60 4.97
CA GLN A 28 4.24 -0.48 6.06
C GLN A 28 4.04 0.80 6.88
N ASN A 29 3.78 1.94 6.21
CA ASN A 29 3.48 3.21 6.87
C ASN A 29 2.18 3.17 7.70
N SER A 30 1.23 2.29 7.37
CA SER A 30 0.01 2.10 8.18
C SER A 30 0.27 1.34 9.50
N GLN A 31 1.39 0.62 9.61
CA GLN A 31 1.70 -0.24 10.76
C GLN A 31 2.49 0.52 11.85
N GLU A 32 3.27 1.53 11.48
CA GLU A 32 4.11 2.31 12.42
C GLU A 32 3.28 3.20 13.36
N ASP A 33 2.11 3.66 12.91
CA ASP A 33 1.17 4.45 13.73
C ASP A 33 0.60 3.65 14.92
N SER A 34 0.62 2.31 14.85
CA SER A 34 0.13 1.43 15.92
C SER A 34 1.18 1.05 16.96
N LEU A 35 2.47 1.25 16.69
CA LEU A 35 3.57 0.86 17.58
C LEU A 35 4.16 2.04 18.38
N VAL A 36 3.95 3.28 17.93
CA VAL A 36 4.41 4.50 18.61
C VAL A 36 3.46 4.94 19.74
N ASN A 37 2.31 4.26 19.89
CA ASN A 37 1.28 4.61 20.87
C ASN A 37 0.88 3.43 21.78
N GLN A 38 1.85 2.59 22.17
CA GLN A 38 1.71 1.60 23.25
C GLN A 38 2.72 1.84 24.37
#